data_AF-A0AAV2HXD8-F1
#
_entry.id   AF-A0AAV2HXD8-F1
#
_cell.length_a   1.000
_cell.length_b   1.000
_cell.length_c   1.000
_cell.angle_alpha   90.00
_cell.angle_beta   90.00
_cell.angle_gamma   90.00
#
_symmetry.space_group_name_H-M   'P 1'
#
loop_
_entity.id
_entity.type
_entity.pdbx_description
1 polymer ?
#
loop_
_entity_poly.entity_id
_entity_poly.type
_entity_poly.pdbx_seq_one_letter_code
_entity_poly.pdbx_strand_id
1 'polypeptide(L)'
;MNPARNFVTKIAGCSHVMRNLRHGYRLSQTLSTYSLRRMPLTLTQNHHIETSSTVVRLTSTSAKKFEVINVQDEEDFKKRVIEVSSTIPVVVDFHATWCGPCKLLGPRLESILAEGQGKVVMAKVDVDEVSELAVEFGVRSVPTVIGLKNGKVLNQFVGSVDDDQIRAFVKKLVLS
;
A
#
# COMPACT_ATOMS: atom_id res chain seq x y z
N MET A 1 30.24 -14.46 -41.03
CA MET A 1 30.94 -13.45 -41.83
C MET A 1 30.23 -12.11 -41.66
N ASN A 2 30.89 -11.16 -40.99
CA ASN A 2 30.63 -9.70 -41.00
C ASN A 2 31.46 -9.12 -42.19
N PRO A 3 31.22 -7.94 -42.82
CA PRO A 3 31.37 -6.64 -42.12
C PRO A 3 30.63 -5.41 -42.71
N ALA A 4 30.16 -4.49 -41.85
CA ALA A 4 30.09 -3.04 -42.12
C ALA A 4 30.01 -2.30 -40.75
N ARG A 5 31.09 -1.81 -40.12
CA ARG A 5 31.87 -0.55 -40.35
C ARG A 5 30.97 0.67 -40.59
N ASN A 6 30.76 1.54 -39.60
CA ASN A 6 31.63 2.60 -39.05
C ASN A 6 31.09 3.97 -39.48
N PHE A 7 30.62 4.79 -38.52
CA PHE A 7 30.78 6.24 -38.61
C PHE A 7 31.14 6.80 -37.25
N VAL A 8 32.41 7.22 -37.16
CA VAL A 8 32.98 8.02 -36.09
C VAL A 8 32.76 9.47 -36.48
N THR A 9 32.16 10.29 -35.63
CA THR A 9 32.54 11.70 -35.60
C THR A 9 32.39 12.29 -34.21
N LYS A 10 33.42 13.05 -33.86
CA LYS A 10 33.84 13.58 -32.58
C LYS A 10 33.74 15.10 -32.69
N ILE A 11 33.10 15.74 -31.73
CA ILE A 11 33.16 17.20 -31.47
C ILE A 11 32.99 17.32 -29.94
N ALA A 12 34.03 17.60 -29.13
CA ALA A 12 34.68 18.90 -28.91
C ALA A 12 33.62 20.02 -28.86
N GLY A 13 33.34 20.75 -27.79
CA GLY A 13 34.07 21.09 -26.59
C GLY A 13 33.62 22.51 -26.24
N CYS A 14 33.23 22.79 -25.01
CA CYS A 14 33.06 24.17 -24.54
C CYS A 14 33.42 24.25 -23.05
N SER A 15 34.66 24.70 -22.82
CA SER A 15 35.10 25.30 -21.56
C SER A 15 34.48 26.68 -21.42
N HIS A 16 33.90 27.02 -20.27
CA HIS A 16 34.36 28.16 -19.47
C HIS A 16 33.56 28.31 -18.16
N VAL A 17 34.32 28.25 -17.06
CA VAL A 17 34.32 29.22 -15.95
C VAL A 17 32.99 29.48 -15.23
N MET A 18 32.96 29.12 -13.95
CA MET A 18 32.84 30.12 -12.89
C MET A 18 33.52 29.66 -11.60
N ARG A 19 34.36 30.55 -11.09
CA ARG A 19 35.10 30.46 -9.83
C ARG A 19 34.26 31.03 -8.69
N ASN A 20 34.66 30.63 -7.48
CA ASN A 20 34.46 31.30 -6.20
C ASN A 20 33.03 31.29 -5.64
N LEU A 21 32.91 30.81 -4.39
CA LEU A 21 32.81 31.69 -3.23
C LEU A 21 33.02 30.85 -1.96
N ARG A 22 34.21 30.98 -1.37
CA ARG A 22 34.49 30.60 0.02
C ARG A 22 33.73 31.58 0.93
N HIS A 23 32.70 31.12 1.61
CA HIS A 23 32.11 31.84 2.75
C HIS A 23 32.53 31.14 4.03
N GLY A 24 33.36 31.85 4.81
CA GLY A 24 33.79 31.45 6.14
C GLY A 24 32.62 31.49 7.12
N TYR A 25 32.29 30.32 7.68
CA TYR A 25 31.41 30.23 8.84
C TYR A 25 32.22 30.48 10.10
N ARG A 26 32.07 31.70 10.63
CA ARG A 26 32.57 32.15 11.93
C ARG A 26 31.66 31.55 13.01
N LEU A 27 32.07 30.45 13.63
CA LEU A 27 31.39 29.88 14.80
C LEU A 27 31.66 30.80 16.01
N SER A 28 30.65 31.60 16.36
CA SER A 28 30.64 32.37 17.60
C SER A 28 30.04 31.52 18.72
N GLN A 29 30.71 31.59 19.85
CA GLN A 29 30.48 30.84 21.07
C GLN A 29 29.12 31.19 21.69
N THR A 30 28.37 30.18 22.13
CA THR A 30 27.41 30.33 23.22
C THR A 30 27.51 29.13 24.15
N LEU A 31 28.38 29.25 25.15
CA LEU A 31 28.38 28.39 26.34
C LEU A 31 27.17 28.77 27.19
N SER A 32 26.04 28.08 26.98
CA SER A 32 24.89 28.19 27.88
C SER A 32 25.07 27.21 29.02
N THR A 33 25.33 27.79 30.19
CA THR A 33 25.58 27.14 31.47
C THR A 33 24.45 26.17 31.84
N TYR A 34 24.80 24.88 31.90
CA TYR A 34 23.96 23.82 32.44
C TYR A 34 23.67 24.11 33.92
N SER A 35 22.46 24.57 34.23
CA SER A 35 22.01 24.80 35.61
C SER A 35 21.50 23.49 36.19
N LEU A 36 22.36 22.82 36.95
CA LEU A 36 22.00 21.66 37.77
C LEU A 36 21.11 22.12 38.93
N ARG A 37 19.80 21.97 38.80
CA ARG A 37 18.88 22.01 39.94
C ARG A 37 18.67 20.60 40.48
N ARG A 38 19.33 20.30 41.60
CA ARG A 38 18.96 19.22 42.52
C ARG A 38 17.62 19.54 43.15
N MET A 39 16.66 18.64 43.10
CA MET A 39 15.48 18.62 43.97
C MET A 39 15.07 17.18 44.32
N PRO A 40 14.43 16.98 45.49
CA PRO A 40 14.72 15.86 46.39
C PRO A 40 13.86 14.62 46.15
N LEU A 41 14.40 13.48 46.57
CA LEU A 41 13.67 12.24 46.81
C LEU A 41 12.70 12.43 48.00
N THR A 42 11.40 12.40 47.74
CA THR A 42 10.39 12.15 48.77
C THR A 42 9.65 10.86 48.45
N LEU A 43 10.03 9.83 49.18
CA LEU A 43 9.31 8.57 49.41
C LEU A 43 8.01 8.86 50.19
N THR A 44 6.92 8.15 49.88
CA THR A 44 5.58 8.08 50.54
C THR A 44 4.46 8.46 49.55
N GLN A 45 3.37 7.72 49.34
CA GLN A 45 2.69 6.71 50.16
C GLN A 45 1.83 5.84 49.25
N ASN A 46 1.68 4.55 49.58
CA ASN A 46 0.60 3.72 49.06
C ASN A 46 -0.74 4.32 49.48
N HIS A 47 -1.68 4.46 48.54
CA HIS A 47 -3.09 4.60 48.86
C HIS A 47 -3.90 3.58 48.07
N HIS A 48 -4.39 2.60 48.81
CA HIS A 48 -5.44 1.68 48.45
C HIS A 48 -6.72 2.50 48.26
N ILE A 49 -7.43 2.32 47.14
CA ILE A 49 -8.86 2.58 47.06
C ILE A 49 -9.49 1.30 46.50
N GLU A 50 -9.98 0.48 47.42
CA GLU A 50 -11.01 -0.49 47.12
C GLU A 50 -12.33 0.25 46.80
N THR A 51 -13.14 -0.42 45.98
CA THR A 51 -14.59 -0.29 45.81
C THR A 51 -15.12 0.45 44.59
N SER A 52 -16.06 -0.27 43.97
CA SER A 52 -16.96 0.10 42.88
C SER A 52 -16.36 0.14 41.48
N SER A 53 -15.96 -1.04 41.01
CA SER A 53 -16.03 -1.42 39.60
C SER A 53 -17.48 -1.29 39.12
N THR A 54 -17.93 -0.07 38.82
CA THR A 54 -18.99 0.13 37.84
C THR A 54 -18.40 -0.39 36.54
N VAL A 55 -18.82 -1.60 36.17
CA VAL A 55 -18.50 -2.25 34.91
C VAL A 55 -18.90 -1.29 33.80
N VAL A 56 -17.93 -0.51 33.29
CA VAL A 56 -18.06 0.12 31.99
C VAL A 56 -17.99 -1.04 31.02
N ARG A 57 -19.17 -1.61 30.73
CA ARG A 57 -19.34 -2.58 29.67
C ARG A 57 -19.10 -1.81 28.38
N LEU A 58 -17.83 -1.72 28.00
CA LEU A 58 -17.39 -1.30 26.68
C LEU A 58 -17.94 -2.34 25.70
N THR A 59 -19.20 -2.17 25.30
CA THR A 59 -19.70 -2.81 24.10
C THR A 59 -18.97 -2.15 22.96
N SER A 60 -17.84 -2.75 22.58
CA SER A 60 -17.11 -2.43 21.36
C SER A 60 -18.06 -2.68 20.19
N THR A 61 -18.79 -1.64 19.77
CA THR A 61 -19.55 -1.67 18.52
C THR A 61 -18.51 -1.74 17.41
N SER A 62 -18.23 -2.98 16.98
CA SER A 62 -17.24 -3.34 15.97
C SER A 62 -17.60 -2.67 14.65
N ALA A 63 -16.91 -1.58 14.30
CA ALA A 63 -16.92 -1.07 12.94
C ALA A 63 -16.45 -2.21 12.03
N LYS A 64 -17.30 -2.63 11.08
CA LYS A 64 -17.03 -3.74 10.15
C LYS A 64 -15.70 -3.45 9.43
N LYS A 65 -14.63 -4.13 9.84
CA LYS A 65 -13.28 -3.95 9.32
C LYS A 65 -13.26 -4.34 7.83
N PHE A 66 -12.70 -3.47 6.99
CA PHE A 66 -12.40 -3.79 5.60
C PHE A 66 -11.36 -4.91 5.56
N GLU A 67 -11.69 -6.03 4.90
CA GLU A 67 -10.84 -7.23 4.86
C GLU A 67 -10.01 -7.25 3.58
N VAL A 68 -8.69 -7.40 3.76
CA VAL A 68 -7.71 -7.59 2.69
C VAL A 68 -7.10 -8.97 2.84
N ILE A 69 -7.24 -9.78 1.81
CA ILE A 69 -6.75 -11.16 1.70
C ILE A 69 -5.42 -11.12 0.95
N ASN A 70 -4.33 -11.50 1.60
CA ASN A 70 -3.11 -11.85 0.87
C ASN A 70 -3.20 -13.33 0.50
N VAL A 71 -3.22 -13.61 -0.80
CA VAL A 71 -3.36 -14.98 -1.33
C VAL A 71 -2.01 -15.68 -1.25
N GLN A 72 -1.98 -16.93 -0.80
CA GLN A 72 -0.73 -17.69 -0.62
C GLN A 72 -0.50 -18.73 -1.71
N ASP A 73 -1.57 -19.33 -2.22
CA ASP A 73 -1.54 -20.37 -3.24
C ASP A 73 -2.94 -20.51 -3.88
N GLU A 74 -3.08 -21.41 -4.85
CA GLU A 74 -4.34 -21.65 -5.57
C GLU A 74 -5.47 -22.19 -4.66
N GLU A 75 -5.15 -23.02 -3.66
CA GLU A 75 -6.17 -23.51 -2.74
C GLU A 75 -6.67 -22.40 -1.81
N ASP A 76 -5.75 -21.57 -1.30
CA ASP A 76 -6.08 -20.38 -0.50
C ASP A 76 -6.97 -19.42 -1.31
N PHE A 77 -6.63 -19.19 -2.59
CA PHE A 77 -7.45 -18.39 -3.50
C PHE A 77 -8.86 -18.99 -3.66
N LYS A 78 -8.97 -20.28 -3.91
CA LYS A 78 -10.28 -20.94 -4.07
C LYS A 78 -11.15 -20.78 -2.81
N LYS A 79 -10.59 -21.07 -1.64
CA LYS A 79 -11.31 -21.02 -0.35
C LYS A 79 -11.68 -19.60 0.06
N ARG A 80 -10.78 -18.63 -0.11
CA ARG A 80 -10.96 -17.27 0.46
C ARG A 80 -11.42 -16.23 -0.55
N VAL A 81 -11.23 -16.47 -1.85
CA VAL A 81 -11.64 -15.54 -2.90
C VAL A 81 -12.84 -16.09 -3.66
N ILE A 82 -12.75 -17.29 -4.23
CA ILE A 82 -13.83 -17.83 -5.07
C ILE A 82 -15.09 -18.11 -4.25
N GLU A 83 -14.98 -18.82 -3.12
CA GLU A 83 -16.14 -19.11 -2.27
C GLU A 83 -16.80 -17.84 -1.72
N VAL A 84 -15.98 -16.90 -1.22
CA VAL A 84 -16.45 -15.59 -0.71
C VAL A 84 -17.16 -14.78 -1.79
N SER A 85 -16.70 -14.85 -3.04
CA SER A 85 -17.31 -14.13 -4.17
C SER A 85 -18.78 -14.46 -4.40
N SER A 86 -19.27 -15.59 -3.88
CA SER A 86 -20.68 -15.99 -3.95
C SER A 86 -21.59 -15.19 -3.01
N THR A 87 -21.01 -14.58 -1.97
CA THR A 87 -21.75 -13.79 -0.98
C THR A 87 -21.45 -12.30 -1.13
N ILE A 88 -20.19 -11.94 -1.34
CA ILE A 88 -19.73 -10.55 -1.44
C ILE A 88 -18.79 -10.43 -2.64
N PRO A 89 -18.96 -9.46 -3.55
CA PRO A 89 -18.02 -9.28 -4.66
C PRO A 89 -16.59 -9.07 -4.16
N VAL A 90 -15.62 -9.66 -4.85
CA VAL A 90 -14.20 -9.58 -4.51
C VAL A 90 -13.43 -8.82 -5.59
N VAL A 91 -12.61 -7.86 -5.18
CA VAL A 91 -11.66 -7.16 -6.04
C VAL A 91 -10.29 -7.81 -5.87
N VAL A 92 -9.76 -8.40 -6.93
CA VAL A 92 -8.45 -9.06 -6.95
C VAL A 92 -7.43 -8.15 -7.61
N ASP A 93 -6.40 -7.75 -6.86
CA ASP A 93 -5.26 -6.95 -7.31
C ASP A 93 -4.07 -7.89 -7.60
N PHE A 94 -3.79 -8.12 -8.88
CA PHE A 94 -2.60 -8.82 -9.32
C PHE A 94 -1.44 -7.83 -9.42
N HIS A 95 -0.45 -8.00 -8.56
CA HIS A 95 0.69 -7.11 -8.40
C HIS A 95 2.02 -7.87 -8.39
N ALA A 96 3.12 -7.13 -8.28
CA ALA A 96 4.45 -7.68 -7.99
C ALA A 96 5.25 -6.72 -7.13
N THR A 97 6.18 -7.22 -6.32
CA THR A 97 7.03 -6.39 -5.44
C THR A 97 7.94 -5.40 -6.19
N TRP A 98 8.36 -5.76 -7.40
CA TRP A 98 9.18 -4.94 -8.31
C TRP A 98 8.37 -3.91 -9.12
N CYS A 99 7.04 -4.00 -9.10
CA CYS A 99 6.17 -3.13 -9.88
C CYS A 99 6.02 -1.74 -9.21
N GLY A 100 6.67 -0.73 -9.79
CA GLY A 100 6.57 0.67 -9.33
C GLY A 100 5.13 1.21 -9.31
N PRO A 101 4.37 1.13 -10.42
CA PRO A 101 2.98 1.61 -10.46
C PRO A 101 2.04 0.91 -9.47
N CYS A 102 2.28 -0.36 -9.16
CA CYS A 102 1.50 -1.13 -8.19
C CYS A 102 1.57 -0.51 -6.78
N LYS A 103 2.73 0.03 -6.40
CA LYS A 103 2.93 0.69 -5.09
C LYS A 103 2.08 1.95 -4.91
N LEU A 104 1.66 2.59 -6.00
CA LEU A 104 0.74 3.72 -5.97
C LEU A 104 -0.73 3.28 -6.05
N LEU A 105 -1.03 2.29 -6.90
CA LEU A 105 -2.40 1.83 -7.11
C LEU A 105 -2.97 1.10 -5.88
N GLY A 106 -2.20 0.18 -5.28
CA GLY A 106 -2.64 -0.65 -4.16
C GLY A 106 -3.24 0.15 -2.99
N PRO A 107 -2.52 1.13 -2.42
CA PRO A 107 -3.04 1.95 -1.32
C PRO A 107 -4.30 2.77 -1.69
N ARG A 108 -4.40 3.25 -2.94
CA ARG A 108 -5.59 3.97 -3.41
C ARG A 108 -6.79 3.04 -3.53
N LEU A 109 -6.56 1.84 -4.06
CA LEU A 109 -7.57 0.79 -4.17
C LEU A 109 -8.08 0.40 -2.78
N GLU A 110 -7.18 0.13 -1.83
CA GLU A 110 -7.52 -0.19 -0.43
C GLU A 110 -8.36 0.93 0.22
N SER A 111 -7.96 2.20 0.04
CA SER A 111 -8.69 3.36 0.57
C SER A 111 -10.12 3.45 0.03
N ILE A 112 -10.30 3.36 -1.30
CA ILE A 112 -11.61 3.49 -1.94
C ILE A 112 -12.52 2.30 -1.59
N LEU A 113 -11.97 1.08 -1.52
CA LEU A 113 -12.75 -0.09 -1.17
C LEU A 113 -13.18 -0.07 0.31
N ALA A 114 -12.35 0.50 1.20
CA ALA A 114 -12.70 0.70 2.61
C ALA A 114 -13.90 1.65 2.79
N GLU A 115 -14.04 2.68 1.94
CA GLU A 115 -15.23 3.56 1.91
C GLU A 115 -16.53 2.78 1.63
N GLY A 116 -16.42 1.64 0.96
CA GLY A 116 -17.54 0.74 0.63
C GLY A 116 -18.15 0.00 1.84
N GLN A 117 -17.62 0.16 3.05
CA GLN A 117 -18.16 -0.37 4.31
C GLN A 117 -18.42 -1.90 4.27
N GLY A 118 -17.51 -2.65 3.64
CA GLY A 118 -17.59 -4.11 3.55
C GLY A 118 -18.68 -4.62 2.60
N LYS A 119 -19.04 -3.83 1.58
CA LYS A 119 -19.80 -4.27 0.38
C LYS A 119 -18.93 -5.02 -0.63
N VAL A 120 -17.61 -4.97 -0.45
CA VAL A 120 -16.60 -5.62 -1.28
C VAL A 120 -15.48 -6.11 -0.38
N VAL A 121 -14.83 -7.19 -0.79
CA VAL A 121 -13.59 -7.71 -0.18
C VAL A 121 -12.45 -7.46 -1.16
N MET A 122 -11.23 -7.25 -0.67
CA MET A 122 -10.04 -7.16 -1.51
C MET A 122 -9.16 -8.39 -1.35
N ALA A 123 -8.65 -8.92 -2.46
CA ALA A 123 -7.62 -9.93 -2.49
C ALA A 123 -6.41 -9.41 -3.25
N LYS A 124 -5.21 -9.76 -2.78
CA LYS A 124 -3.93 -9.40 -3.38
C LYS A 124 -3.22 -10.67 -3.79
N VAL A 125 -2.81 -10.72 -5.05
CA VAL A 125 -2.08 -11.85 -5.63
C VAL A 125 -0.76 -11.32 -6.14
N ASP A 126 0.34 -11.80 -5.57
CA ASP A 126 1.65 -11.58 -6.15
C ASP A 126 1.86 -12.56 -7.31
N VAL A 127 2.11 -12.03 -8.51
CA VAL A 127 2.25 -12.85 -9.73
C VAL A 127 3.55 -13.66 -9.77
N ASP A 128 4.54 -13.32 -8.93
CA ASP A 128 5.77 -14.11 -8.81
C ASP A 128 5.61 -15.27 -7.82
N GLU A 129 4.72 -15.13 -6.83
CA GLU A 129 4.46 -16.16 -5.80
C GLU A 129 3.38 -17.16 -6.25
N VAL A 130 2.36 -16.69 -6.97
CA VAL A 130 1.20 -17.50 -7.42
C VAL A 130 1.03 -17.37 -8.94
N SER A 131 2.05 -17.78 -9.69
CA SER A 131 2.16 -17.58 -11.14
C SER A 131 1.05 -18.26 -11.95
N GLU A 132 0.65 -19.47 -11.54
CA GLU A 132 -0.36 -20.30 -12.19
C GLU A 132 -1.71 -19.58 -12.21
N LEU A 133 -2.05 -18.92 -11.11
CA LEU A 133 -3.28 -18.14 -10.98
C LEU A 133 -3.27 -16.92 -11.92
N ALA A 134 -2.13 -16.24 -12.02
CA ALA A 134 -1.99 -15.13 -12.97
C ALA A 134 -2.21 -15.59 -14.42
N VAL A 135 -1.72 -16.78 -14.78
CA VAL A 135 -1.93 -17.39 -16.10
C VAL A 135 -3.40 -17.75 -16.32
N GLU A 136 -4.05 -18.39 -15.35
CA GLU A 136 -5.46 -18.80 -15.42
C GLU A 136 -6.39 -17.59 -15.66
N PHE A 137 -6.14 -16.49 -14.94
CA PHE A 137 -6.89 -15.25 -15.08
C PHE A 137 -6.46 -14.39 -16.29
N GLY A 138 -5.53 -14.88 -17.10
CA GLY A 138 -5.07 -14.21 -18.31
C GLY A 138 -4.29 -12.91 -18.04
N VAL A 139 -3.67 -12.78 -16.86
CA VAL A 139 -2.87 -11.62 -16.48
C VAL A 139 -1.56 -11.63 -17.26
N ARG A 140 -1.35 -10.62 -18.11
CA ARG A 140 -0.14 -10.48 -18.95
C ARG A 140 0.79 -9.35 -18.50
N SER A 141 0.31 -8.46 -17.63
CA SER A 141 1.06 -7.33 -17.11
C SER A 141 0.48 -6.91 -15.77
N VAL A 142 1.33 -6.42 -14.87
CA VAL A 142 0.91 -5.83 -13.59
C VAL A 142 1.03 -4.29 -13.64
N PRO A 143 0.16 -3.55 -12.92
CA PRO A 143 -0.98 -4.07 -12.16
C PRO A 143 -2.13 -4.50 -13.07
N THR A 144 -2.85 -5.54 -12.66
CA THR A 144 -4.15 -5.93 -13.25
C THR A 144 -5.16 -6.12 -12.12
N VAL A 145 -6.32 -5.50 -12.24
CA VAL A 145 -7.38 -5.61 -11.22
C VAL A 145 -8.61 -6.26 -11.83
N ILE A 146 -9.10 -7.32 -11.18
CA ILE A 146 -10.22 -8.13 -11.62
C ILE A 146 -11.32 -8.12 -10.56
N GLY A 147 -12.57 -7.96 -10.99
CA GLY A 147 -13.72 -8.00 -10.11
C GLY A 147 -14.50 -9.30 -10.27
N LEU A 148 -14.64 -10.04 -9.17
CA LEU A 148 -15.29 -11.34 -9.11
C LEU A 148 -16.62 -11.27 -8.38
N LYS A 149 -17.62 -12.00 -8.90
CA LYS A 149 -18.89 -12.27 -8.22
C LYS A 149 -19.41 -13.63 -8.65
N ASN A 150 -19.85 -14.45 -7.70
CA ASN A 150 -20.32 -15.81 -7.93
C ASN A 150 -19.32 -16.66 -8.73
N GLY A 151 -18.02 -16.53 -8.42
CA GLY A 151 -16.93 -17.22 -9.10
C GLY A 151 -16.66 -16.76 -10.54
N LYS A 152 -17.31 -15.68 -11.01
CA LYS A 152 -17.18 -15.18 -12.38
C LYS A 152 -16.54 -13.80 -12.41
N VAL A 153 -15.74 -13.57 -13.44
CA VAL A 153 -15.20 -12.24 -13.78
C VAL A 153 -16.34 -11.37 -14.31
N LEU A 154 -16.62 -10.26 -13.62
CA LEU A 154 -17.61 -9.27 -14.03
C LEU A 154 -17.00 -8.06 -14.75
N ASN A 155 -15.78 -7.69 -14.35
CA ASN A 155 -15.07 -6.55 -14.93
C ASN A 155 -13.57 -6.66 -14.65
N GLN A 156 -12.76 -5.98 -15.45
CA GLN A 156 -11.32 -5.87 -15.23
C GLN A 156 -10.78 -4.54 -15.75
N PHE A 157 -9.63 -4.12 -15.23
CA PHE A 157 -8.79 -3.10 -15.87
C PHE A 157 -7.31 -3.46 -15.71
N VAL A 158 -6.48 -2.90 -16.58
CA VAL A 158 -5.03 -3.13 -16.62
C VAL A 158 -4.32 -1.80 -16.51
N GLY A 159 -3.23 -1.75 -15.76
CA GLY A 159 -2.46 -0.55 -15.50
C GLY A 159 -3.04 0.33 -14.39
N SER A 160 -2.42 1.50 -14.20
CA SER A 160 -2.89 2.48 -13.24
C SER A 160 -4.01 3.34 -13.84
N VAL A 161 -5.06 3.55 -13.05
CA VAL A 161 -6.25 4.34 -13.40
C VAL A 161 -6.46 5.44 -12.35
N ASP A 162 -7.31 6.42 -12.65
CA ASP A 162 -7.69 7.46 -11.68
C ASP A 162 -8.73 6.98 -10.65
N ASP A 163 -8.99 7.79 -9.61
CA ASP A 163 -9.90 7.40 -8.52
C ASP A 163 -11.35 7.25 -9.01
N ASP A 164 -11.76 8.03 -10.01
CA ASP A 164 -13.12 7.98 -10.52
C ASP A 164 -13.35 6.71 -11.32
N GLN A 165 -12.35 6.26 -12.08
CA GLN A 165 -12.36 4.95 -12.73
C GLN A 165 -12.43 3.81 -11.70
N ILE A 166 -11.68 3.88 -10.58
CA ILE A 166 -11.75 2.88 -9.50
C ILE A 166 -13.15 2.88 -8.88
N ARG A 167 -13.71 4.04 -8.53
CA ARG A 167 -15.06 4.13 -7.96
C ARG A 167 -16.12 3.59 -8.93
N ALA A 168 -16.01 3.89 -10.22
CA ALA A 168 -16.92 3.38 -11.24
C ALA A 168 -16.82 1.85 -11.35
N PHE A 169 -15.60 1.30 -11.32
CA PHE A 169 -15.36 -0.14 -11.30
C PHE A 169 -16.03 -0.81 -10.10
N VAL A 170 -15.84 -0.27 -8.89
CA VAL A 170 -16.46 -0.78 -7.65
C VAL A 170 -17.98 -0.68 -7.70
N LYS A 171 -18.50 0.46 -8.14
CA LYS A 171 -19.94 0.68 -8.29
C LYS A 171 -20.57 -0.36 -9.21
N LYS A 172 -19.93 -0.68 -10.34
CA LYS A 172 -20.41 -1.73 -11.26
C LYS A 172 -20.48 -3.08 -10.55
N LEU A 173 -19.45 -3.47 -9.80
CA LEU A 173 -19.44 -4.76 -9.07
C LEU A 173 -20.55 -4.87 -8.02
N VAL A 174 -20.81 -3.79 -7.29
CA VAL A 174 -21.84 -3.78 -6.23
C VAL A 174 -23.25 -3.81 -6.81
N LEU A 175 -23.48 -3.22 -7.98
CA LEU A 175 -24.81 -3.09 -8.61
C LEU A 175 -25.14 -4.22 -9.61
N SER A 176 -24.19 -5.09 -9.95
CA SER A 176 -24.38 -6.20 -10.90
C SER A 176 -25.18 -7.37 -10.33
#